data_AF-A0A9D6GCE0-F1
#
_entry.id   AF-A0A9D6GCE0-F1
#
_cell.length_a   1.000
_cell.length_b   1.000
_cell.length_c   1.000
_cell.angle_alpha   90.00
_cell.angle_beta   90.00
_cell.angle_gamma   90.00
#
_symmetry.space_group_name_H-M   'P 1'
#
loop_
_entity.id
_entity.type
_entity.pdbx_description
1 polymer ?
#
loop_
_entity_poly.entity_id
_entity_poly.type
_entity_poly.pdbx_seq_one_letter_code
_entity_poly.pdbx_strand_id
1 'polypeptide(L)'
;HAMKIEAIREVKAKLSEIVSNLPSEGSVIITKNGRPCAVLMPITEDTDLEVVALSQNKRFWSLYDRALERAKREGWTALEDLKT
;
A
#
# COMPACT_ATOMS: atom_id res chain seq x y z
N HIS A 1 2.07 -3.87 -15.20
CA HIS A 1 0.67 -4.32 -15.34
C HIS A 1 -0.23 -3.11 -15.13
N ALA A 2 -1.18 -2.86 -16.05
CA ALA A 2 -2.18 -1.81 -15.85
C ALA A 2 -3.13 -2.26 -14.73
N MET A 3 -3.34 -1.40 -13.73
CA MET A 3 -4.18 -1.71 -12.57
C MET A 3 -5.64 -1.80 -13.02
N LYS A 4 -6.31 -2.92 -12.72
CA LYS A 4 -7.72 -3.14 -13.07
C LYS A 4 -8.62 -2.24 -12.22
N ILE A 5 -9.68 -1.68 -12.81
CA ILE A 5 -10.63 -0.81 -12.10
C ILE A 5 -12.02 -1.41 -12.24
N GLU A 6 -12.67 -1.67 -11.11
CA GLU A 6 -13.99 -2.32 -11.06
C GLU A 6 -14.97 -1.54 -10.19
N ALA A 7 -16.25 -1.59 -10.55
CA ALA A 7 -17.31 -1.02 -9.72
C ALA A 7 -17.57 -1.92 -8.50
N ILE A 8 -17.85 -1.32 -7.34
CA ILE A 8 -18.12 -2.06 -6.09
C ILE A 8 -19.27 -3.07 -6.22
N ARG A 9 -20.22 -2.86 -7.15
CA ARG A 9 -21.29 -3.82 -7.43
C ARG A 9 -20.75 -5.10 -8.07
N GLU A 10 -19.89 -4.97 -9.07
CA GLU A 10 -19.29 -6.09 -9.78
C GLU A 10 -18.33 -6.87 -8.87
N VAL A 11 -17.55 -6.15 -8.05
CA VAL A 11 -16.67 -6.78 -7.07
C VAL A 11 -17.45 -7.63 -6.07
N LYS A 12 -18.59 -7.15 -5.56
CA LYS A 12 -19.44 -7.96 -4.67
C LYS A 12 -19.99 -9.22 -5.34
N ALA A 13 -20.37 -9.11 -6.62
CA ALA A 13 -20.93 -10.23 -7.38
C ALA A 13 -19.90 -11.31 -7.71
N LYS A 14 -18.63 -10.94 -7.87
CA LYS A 14 -17.55 -11.82 -8.37
C LYS A 14 -16.34 -11.89 -7.45
N LEU A 15 -16.50 -11.61 -6.16
CA LEU A 15 -15.36 -11.45 -5.24
C LEU A 15 -14.42 -12.67 -5.25
N SER A 16 -14.98 -13.88 -5.20
CA SER A 16 -14.18 -15.13 -5.19
C SER A 16 -13.36 -15.32 -6.47
N GLU A 17 -13.95 -15.02 -7.63
CA GLU A 17 -13.26 -15.08 -8.93
C GLU A 17 -12.12 -14.05 -8.98
N ILE A 18 -12.42 -12.80 -8.60
CA ILE A 18 -11.44 -11.72 -8.57
C ILE A 18 -10.27 -12.08 -7.66
N VAL A 19 -10.54 -12.57 -6.44
CA VAL A 19 -9.49 -12.98 -5.48
C VAL A 19 -8.64 -14.11 -6.04
N SER A 20 -9.25 -15.10 -6.69
CA SER A 20 -8.51 -16.22 -7.30
C SER A 20 -7.57 -15.77 -8.43
N ASN A 21 -7.93 -14.68 -9.11
CA ASN A 21 -7.13 -14.14 -10.22
C ASN A 21 -6.10 -13.09 -9.77
N LEU A 22 -6.16 -12.56 -8.54
CA LEU A 22 -5.21 -11.53 -8.06
C LEU A 22 -3.72 -11.93 -8.23
N PRO A 23 -3.28 -13.18 -8.02
CA PRO A 23 -1.89 -13.56 -8.21
C PRO A 23 -1.38 -13.38 -9.65
N SER A 24 -2.25 -13.49 -10.66
CA SER A 24 -1.89 -13.38 -12.07
C SER A 24 -2.29 -12.03 -12.70
N GLU A 25 -3.44 -11.47 -12.31
CA GLU A 25 -3.99 -10.21 -12.83
C GLU A 25 -3.50 -8.98 -12.05
N GLY A 26 -3.01 -9.15 -10.82
CA GLY A 26 -2.57 -8.08 -9.94
C GLY A 26 -3.71 -7.34 -9.22
N SER A 27 -3.40 -6.20 -8.61
CA SER A 27 -4.34 -5.44 -7.77
C SER A 27 -5.51 -4.82 -8.55
N VAL A 28 -6.65 -4.68 -7.87
CA VAL A 28 -7.89 -4.08 -8.39
C VAL A 28 -8.27 -2.84 -7.59
N ILE A 29 -8.47 -1.71 -8.26
CA ILE A 29 -9.11 -0.52 -7.68
C ILE A 29 -10.62 -0.71 -7.68
N ILE A 30 -11.24 -0.57 -6.52
CA ILE A 30 -12.69 -0.55 -6.37
C ILE A 30 -13.18 0.90 -6.45
N THR A 31 -14.20 1.13 -7.27
CA THR A 31 -14.90 2.42 -7.38
C THR A 31 -16.32 2.36 -6.85
N LYS A 32 -16.80 3.48 -6.29
CA LYS A 32 -18.20 3.73 -5.96
C LYS A 32 -18.64 5.01 -6.66
N ASN A 33 -19.68 4.93 -7.51
CA ASN A 33 -20.15 6.05 -8.33
C ASN A 33 -19.01 6.69 -9.16
N GLY A 34 -18.15 5.85 -9.75
CA GLY A 34 -17.01 6.29 -10.58
C GLY A 34 -15.81 6.85 -9.80
N ARG A 35 -15.86 6.92 -8.47
CA ARG A 35 -14.75 7.41 -7.63
C ARG A 35 -14.03 6.24 -6.95
N PRO A 36 -12.69 6.16 -7.01
CA PRO A 36 -11.92 5.18 -6.24
C PRO A 36 -12.23 5.25 -4.74
N CYS A 37 -12.40 4.09 -4.10
CA CYS A 37 -12.71 4.02 -2.68
C CYS A 37 -12.00 2.91 -1.91
N ALA A 38 -11.48 1.88 -2.59
CA ALA A 38 -10.71 0.81 -1.96
C ALA A 38 -9.81 0.13 -3.00
N VAL A 39 -8.91 -0.73 -2.53
CA VAL A 39 -8.07 -1.61 -3.36
C VAL A 39 -8.17 -3.03 -2.83
N LEU A 40 -8.27 -4.01 -3.73
CA LEU A 40 -7.92 -5.40 -3.44
C LEU A 40 -6.52 -5.64 -3.97
N MET A 41 -5.63 -6.12 -3.12
CA MET A 41 -4.27 -6.47 -3.50
C MET A 41 -3.98 -7.91 -3.12
N PRO A 42 -3.21 -8.65 -3.94
CA PRO A 42 -2.71 -9.96 -3.53
C PRO A 42 -1.80 -9.77 -2.30
N ILE A 43 -1.95 -10.66 -1.32
CA ILE A 43 -0.98 -10.85 -0.24
C ILE A 43 -0.28 -12.18 -0.54
N THR A 44 1.01 -12.11 -0.79
CA THR A 44 1.89 -13.22 -1.16
C THR A 44 2.95 -13.42 -0.08
N GLU A 45 3.75 -14.48 -0.19
CA GLU A 45 4.88 -14.74 0.72
C GLU A 45 5.91 -13.59 0.71
N ASP A 46 6.06 -12.90 -0.42
CA ASP A 46 6.93 -11.75 -0.59
C ASP A 46 6.28 -10.42 -0.19
N THR A 47 5.02 -10.44 0.26
CA THR A 47 4.31 -9.21 0.63
C THR A 47 4.71 -8.76 2.03
N ASP A 48 5.49 -7.70 2.08
CA ASP A 48 5.72 -6.90 3.29
C ASP A 48 4.37 -6.36 3.82
N LEU A 49 3.98 -6.80 5.02
CA LEU A 49 2.69 -6.46 5.63
C LEU A 49 2.67 -5.02 6.15
N GLU A 50 3.83 -4.45 6.47
CA GLU A 50 4.01 -3.07 6.88
C GLU A 50 3.62 -2.13 5.75
N VAL A 51 3.86 -2.49 4.48
CA VAL A 51 3.35 -1.75 3.32
C VAL A 51 1.83 -1.65 3.37
N VAL A 52 1.13 -2.73 3.69
CA VAL A 52 -0.34 -2.73 3.79
C VAL A 52 -0.79 -1.82 4.94
N ALA A 53 -0.17 -1.97 6.12
CA ALA A 53 -0.53 -1.23 7.32
C ALA A 53 -0.22 0.28 7.23
N LEU A 54 0.87 0.66 6.54
CA LEU A 54 1.38 2.03 6.52
C LEU A 54 1.02 2.80 5.25
N SER A 55 0.54 2.14 4.19
CA SER A 55 0.25 2.74 2.88
C SER A 55 -0.60 4.02 2.92
N GLN A 56 -1.52 4.15 3.89
CA GLN A 56 -2.41 5.31 4.03
C GLN A 56 -2.15 6.16 5.28
N ASN A 57 -1.13 5.85 6.08
CA ASN A 57 -0.83 6.59 7.31
C ASN A 57 -0.04 7.87 7.00
N LYS A 58 -0.75 8.96 6.74
CA LYS A 58 -0.14 10.27 6.43
C LYS A 58 0.83 10.75 7.52
N ARG A 59 0.53 10.48 8.79
CA ARG A 59 1.38 10.90 9.91
C ARG A 59 2.73 10.16 9.88
N PHE A 60 2.71 8.87 9.55
CA PHE A 60 3.91 8.07 9.35
C PHE A 60 4.74 8.63 8.20
N TRP A 61 4.15 8.85 7.03
CA TRP A 61 4.87 9.39 5.87
C TRP A 61 5.45 10.78 6.15
N SER A 62 4.70 11.67 6.81
CA SER A 62 5.24 12.98 7.22
C SER A 62 6.38 12.86 8.23
N LEU A 63 6.38 11.85 9.10
CA LEU A 63 7.49 11.59 10.03
C LEU A 63 8.72 11.07 9.26
N TYR A 64 8.51 10.10 8.38
CA TYR A 64 9.54 9.54 7.52
C TYR A 64 10.22 10.62 6.67
N ASP A 65 9.43 11.47 6.00
CA ASP A 65 9.96 12.56 5.17
C ASP A 65 10.83 13.53 5.98
N ARG A 66 10.38 13.91 7.17
CA ARG A 66 11.17 14.78 8.06
C ARG A 66 12.47 14.11 8.51
N ALA A 67 12.44 12.82 8.84
CA ALA A 67 13.63 12.09 9.24
C ALA A 67 14.62 11.97 8.08
N LEU A 68 14.13 11.70 6.87
CA LEU A 68 14.92 11.62 5.65
C LEU A 68 15.58 12.96 5.32
N GLU A 69 14.84 14.07 5.38
CA GLU A 69 15.39 15.40 5.13
C GLU A 69 16.43 15.81 6.17
N ARG A 70 16.22 15.47 7.45
CA ARG A 70 17.24 15.66 8.48
C ARG A 70 18.51 14.87 8.15
N ALA A 71 18.37 13.59 7.80
CA ALA A 71 19.51 12.73 7.50
C ALA A 71 20.30 13.20 6.27
N LYS A 72 19.63 13.71 5.23
CA LYS A 72 20.29 14.31 4.06
C LYS A 72 21.12 15.54 4.43
N ARG A 73 20.66 16.35 5.39
CA ARG A 73 21.33 17.60 5.80
C ARG A 73 22.43 17.38 6.82
N GLU A 74 22.19 16.53 7.81
CA GLU A 74 23.03 16.37 9.01
C GLU A 74 23.83 15.07 8.99
N GLY A 75 23.57 14.17 8.04
CA GLY A 75 24.04 12.79 8.08
C GLY A 75 23.07 11.86 8.82
N TRP A 76 23.19 10.56 8.56
CA TRP A 76 22.43 9.54 9.28
C TRP A 76 22.96 9.37 10.71
N THR A 77 22.08 9.07 11.66
CA THR A 77 22.50 8.72 13.02
C THR A 77 23.26 7.39 12.99
N ALA A 78 24.50 7.39 13.47
CA ALA A 78 25.27 6.17 13.59
C ALA A 78 24.64 5.23 14.64
N LEU A 79 24.74 3.91 14.43
CA LEU A 79 24.17 2.91 15.34
C LEU A 79 24.76 3.05 16.75
N GLU A 80 26.04 3.37 16.85
CA GLU A 80 26.77 3.62 18.11
C GLU A 80 26.28 4.86 18.88
N ASP A 81 25.66 5.82 18.19
CA ASP A 81 25.11 7.04 18.79
C ASP A 81 23.65 6.87 19.25
N LEU A 82 23.01 5.75 18.93
CA LEU A 82 21.66 5.44 19.41
C LEU A 82 21.71 5.11 20.90
N LYS A 83 21.31 6.07 21.73
CA LYS A 83 21.04 5.83 23.15
C LYS A 83 19.74 5.04 23.29
N THR A 84 19.84 3.72 23.37
CA THR A 84 18.78 2.82 23.86
C THR A 84 18.58 2.95 25.36
#